data_AF-A0A519KQ88-F1
#
_entry.id   AF-A0A519KQ88-F1
#
_cell.length_a   1.000
_cell.length_b   1.000
_cell.length_c   1.000
_cell.angle_alpha   90.00
_cell.angle_beta   90.00
_cell.angle_gamma   90.00
#
_symmetry.space_group_name_H-M   'P 1'
#
loop_
_entity.id
_entity.type
_entity.pdbx_description
1 polymer ?
#
loop_
_entity_poly.entity_id
_entity_poly.type
_entity_poly.pdbx_seq_one_letter_code
_entity_poly.pdbx_strand_id
1 'polypeptide(L)'
;MTVVTSGEFAEFVPLKPQRLEPLSALRAFRRLVNNKEDTAQVFEIMRALSGRSLGKGYNRMLQSMEGGRQAFLRDELAHRLDDPEWLGRFGPGTVGAAYREFRESRGFTAEGLADEARKVAPLADAEHPIIWYSRRLRDVHDVWHVLTGYET
;
A
#
# COMPACT_ATOMS: atom_id res chain seq x y z
N MET A 1 31.29 1.26 3.14
CA MET A 1 29.95 0.84 3.60
C MET A 1 29.29 2.07 4.19
N THR A 2 28.42 2.71 3.42
CA THR A 2 27.74 3.94 3.87
C THR A 2 26.33 3.52 4.27
N VAL A 3 26.04 3.63 5.56
CA VAL A 3 24.70 3.43 6.11
C VAL A 3 23.88 4.64 5.68
N VAL A 4 22.90 4.43 4.80
CA VAL A 4 21.90 5.45 4.47
C VAL A 4 20.85 5.39 5.57
N THR A 5 20.94 6.32 6.51
CA THR A 5 19.86 6.60 7.46
C THR A 5 18.71 7.30 6.73
N SER A 6 17.49 7.00 7.17
CA SER A 6 16.23 7.61 6.75
C SER A 6 16.33 9.12 6.51
N GLY A 7 15.93 9.58 5.32
CA GLY A 7 15.46 10.96 5.11
C GLY A 7 16.31 11.89 4.24
N GLU A 8 17.55 11.55 3.88
CA GLU A 8 18.34 12.40 2.98
C GLU A 8 18.38 11.83 1.56
N PHE A 9 17.42 12.26 0.74
CA PHE A 9 17.60 12.23 -0.70
C PHE A 9 18.45 13.43 -1.09
N ALA A 10 19.43 13.25 -1.97
CA ALA A 10 20.02 14.41 -2.64
C ALA A 10 18.88 15.15 -3.35
N GLU A 11 18.72 16.44 -3.03
CA GLU A 11 17.55 17.31 -3.27
C GLU A 11 16.99 17.29 -4.72
N PHE A 12 17.78 16.79 -5.68
CA PHE A 12 17.48 16.80 -7.11
C PHE A 12 17.49 15.42 -7.79
N VAL A 13 17.40 14.31 -7.05
CA VAL A 13 17.34 12.97 -7.66
C VAL A 13 15.96 12.75 -8.31
N PRO A 14 15.87 12.53 -9.63
CA PRO A 14 14.59 12.29 -10.27
C PRO A 14 14.02 10.93 -9.86
N LEU A 15 12.73 10.88 -9.53
CA LEU A 15 12.03 9.62 -9.33
C LEU A 15 11.98 8.85 -10.65
N LYS A 16 12.70 7.72 -10.72
CA LYS A 16 12.65 6.83 -11.88
C LYS A 16 11.42 5.95 -11.80
N PRO A 17 10.61 5.84 -12.87
CA PRO A 17 9.52 4.89 -12.90
C PRO A 17 10.05 3.47 -12.70
N GLN A 18 9.37 2.70 -11.86
CA GLN A 18 9.65 1.27 -11.71
C GLN A 18 9.53 0.59 -13.07
N ARG A 19 10.51 -0.24 -13.41
CA ARG A 19 10.45 -1.10 -14.60
C ARG A 19 9.79 -2.42 -14.22
N LEU A 20 9.21 -3.09 -15.21
CA LEU A 20 8.73 -4.46 -15.00
C LEU A 20 9.92 -5.38 -14.77
N GLU A 21 9.85 -6.18 -13.71
CA GLU A 21 10.88 -7.14 -13.30
C GLU A 21 10.27 -8.55 -13.23
N PRO A 22 9.83 -9.14 -14.37
CA PRO A 22 9.07 -10.40 -14.38
C PRO A 22 9.82 -11.57 -13.76
N LEU A 23 11.16 -11.60 -13.88
CA LEU A 23 11.99 -12.61 -13.23
C LEU A 23 12.00 -12.46 -11.71
N SER A 24 12.02 -11.23 -11.20
CA SER A 24 11.92 -10.97 -9.76
C SER A 24 10.55 -11.38 -9.23
N ALA A 25 9.48 -11.02 -9.95
CA ALA A 25 8.12 -11.44 -9.64
C ALA A 25 7.98 -12.97 -9.61
N LEU A 26 8.52 -13.68 -10.60
CA LEU A 26 8.46 -15.14 -10.66
C LEU A 26 9.22 -15.80 -9.49
N ARG A 27 10.38 -15.24 -9.08
CA ARG A 27 11.13 -15.73 -7.92
C ARG A 27 10.36 -15.49 -6.62
N ALA A 28 9.78 -14.31 -6.44
CA ALA A 28 8.97 -13.98 -5.28
C ALA A 28 7.72 -14.87 -5.19
N PHE A 29 7.04 -15.09 -6.32
CA PHE A 29 5.92 -16.02 -6.42
C PHE A 29 6.31 -17.44 -5.99
N ARG A 30 7.44 -17.98 -6.48
CA ARG A 30 7.91 -19.31 -6.05
C ARG A 30 8.17 -19.38 -4.54
N ARG A 31 8.74 -18.32 -3.94
CA ARG A 31 8.95 -18.25 -2.49
C ARG A 31 7.62 -18.23 -1.74
N LEU A 32 6.65 -17.44 -2.20
CA LEU A 32 5.31 -17.37 -1.63
C LEU A 32 4.56 -18.71 -1.71
N VAL A 33 4.68 -19.44 -2.82
CA VAL A 33 4.08 -20.78 -2.96
C VAL A 33 4.70 -21.77 -1.97
N ASN A 34 6.01 -21.68 -1.73
CA ASN A 34 6.71 -22.54 -0.79
C ASN A 34 6.46 -22.14 0.68
N ASN A 35 6.19 -20.86 0.95
CA ASN A 35 5.83 -20.34 2.26
C ASN A 35 4.76 -19.25 2.12
N LYS A 36 3.49 -19.63 2.34
CA LYS A 36 2.34 -18.74 2.17
C LYS A 36 2.31 -17.59 3.18
N GLU A 37 3.00 -17.75 4.30
CA GLU A 37 3.09 -16.74 5.37
C GLU A 37 4.16 -15.67 5.09
N ASP A 38 4.93 -15.79 3.99
CA ASP A 38 5.93 -14.78 3.60
C ASP A 38 5.26 -13.62 2.83
N THR A 39 4.47 -12.82 3.56
CA THR A 39 3.68 -11.71 3.03
C THR A 39 4.52 -10.66 2.29
N ALA A 40 5.80 -10.48 2.67
CA ALA A 40 6.73 -9.61 1.94
C ALA A 40 6.84 -9.99 0.46
N GLN A 41 6.68 -11.27 0.09
CA GLN A 41 6.72 -11.68 -1.32
C GLN A 41 5.52 -11.13 -2.12
N VAL A 42 4.35 -10.94 -1.50
CA VAL A 42 3.20 -10.30 -2.18
C VAL A 42 3.59 -8.89 -2.60
N PHE A 43 4.21 -8.13 -1.69
CA PHE A 43 4.67 -6.77 -1.98
C PHE A 43 5.80 -6.74 -3.00
N GLU A 44 6.72 -7.71 -2.98
CA GLU A 44 7.77 -7.84 -4.00
C GLU A 44 7.18 -8.13 -5.39
N ILE A 45 6.16 -8.99 -5.48
CA ILE A 45 5.43 -9.24 -6.74
C ILE A 45 4.76 -7.95 -7.22
N MET A 46 4.04 -7.25 -6.34
CA MET A 46 3.39 -5.98 -6.68
C MET A 46 4.39 -4.94 -7.15
N ARG A 47 5.50 -4.76 -6.43
CA ARG A 47 6.60 -3.84 -6.81
C ARG A 47 7.16 -4.19 -8.19
N ALA A 48 7.48 -5.46 -8.42
CA ALA A 48 8.07 -5.95 -9.66
C ALA A 48 7.14 -5.83 -10.87
N LEU A 49 5.82 -5.91 -10.68
CA LEU A 49 4.82 -5.90 -11.76
C LEU A 49 4.09 -4.56 -11.94
N SER A 50 4.25 -3.61 -11.02
CA SER A 50 3.55 -2.31 -11.10
C SER A 50 3.99 -1.48 -12.32
N GLY A 51 5.28 -1.50 -12.66
CA GLY A 51 5.80 -0.73 -13.79
C GLY A 51 5.38 0.75 -13.73
N ARG A 52 4.73 1.23 -14.80
CA ARG A 52 4.22 2.62 -14.90
C ARG A 52 2.79 2.82 -14.34
N SER A 53 2.16 1.79 -13.75
CA SER A 53 0.76 1.86 -13.33
C SER A 53 0.54 2.91 -12.24
N LEU A 54 1.43 3.00 -11.25
CA LEU A 54 1.31 3.93 -10.13
C LEU A 54 1.25 5.40 -10.59
N GLY A 55 2.20 5.81 -11.44
CA GLY A 55 2.21 7.18 -11.98
C GLY A 55 0.98 7.47 -12.86
N LYS A 56 0.54 6.50 -13.67
CA LYS A 56 -0.69 6.64 -14.47
C LYS A 56 -1.94 6.74 -13.59
N GLY A 57 -2.01 5.96 -12.51
CA GLY A 57 -3.12 5.96 -11.55
C GLY A 57 -3.18 7.28 -10.79
N TYR A 58 -2.05 7.77 -10.30
CA TYR A 58 -1.97 9.08 -9.64
C TYR A 58 -2.43 10.20 -10.56
N ASN A 59 -1.92 10.25 -11.80
CA ASN A 59 -2.36 11.25 -12.78
C ASN A 59 -3.86 11.16 -13.09
N ARG A 60 -4.43 9.95 -13.13
CA ARG A 60 -5.87 9.75 -13.29
C ARG A 60 -6.66 10.26 -12.09
N MET A 61 -6.19 10.02 -10.87
CA MET A 61 -6.83 10.51 -9.65
C MET A 61 -6.96 12.04 -9.68
N LEU A 62 -5.92 12.74 -10.13
CA LEU A 62 -5.91 14.20 -10.27
C LEU A 62 -6.90 14.76 -11.29
N GLN A 63 -7.53 13.93 -12.14
CA GLN A 63 -8.47 14.40 -13.16
C GLN A 63 -9.83 14.84 -12.58
N SER A 64 -10.10 14.56 -11.30
CA SER A 64 -11.31 14.99 -10.60
C SER A 64 -10.99 15.97 -9.48
N MET A 65 -11.93 16.88 -9.17
CA MET A 65 -11.79 17.81 -8.04
C MET A 65 -11.54 17.10 -6.72
N GLU A 66 -12.31 16.03 -6.46
CA GLU A 66 -12.15 15.26 -5.22
C GLU A 66 -10.79 14.53 -5.18
N GLY A 67 -10.35 13.93 -6.28
CA GLY A 67 -9.05 13.27 -6.32
C GLY A 67 -7.87 14.25 -6.17
N GLY A 68 -7.98 15.46 -6.74
CA GLY A 68 -7.03 16.55 -6.48
C GLY A 68 -7.03 17.00 -5.01
N ARG A 69 -8.21 17.11 -4.39
CA ARG A 69 -8.34 17.42 -2.96
C ARG A 69 -7.68 16.36 -2.08
N GLN A 70 -7.89 15.07 -2.39
CA GLN A 70 -7.26 13.96 -1.68
C GLN A 70 -5.73 14.00 -1.81
N ALA A 71 -5.20 14.29 -3.01
CA ALA A 71 -3.76 14.46 -3.22
C ALA A 71 -3.17 15.61 -2.40
N PHE A 72 -3.92 16.71 -2.27
CA PHE A 72 -3.50 17.86 -1.46
C PHE A 72 -3.49 17.54 0.05
N LEU A 73 -4.54 16.86 0.52
CA LEU A 73 -4.67 16.47 1.94
C LEU A 73 -3.68 15.39 2.35
N ARG A 74 -3.32 14.49 1.42
CA ARG A 74 -2.31 13.44 1.60
C ARG A 74 -2.48 12.63 2.89
N ASP A 75 -3.72 12.39 3.30
CA ASP A 75 -4.04 11.60 4.49
C ASP A 75 -3.45 10.18 4.35
N GLU A 76 -2.69 9.75 5.35
CA GLU A 76 -2.22 8.37 5.51
C GLU A 76 -3.33 7.54 6.14
N LEU A 77 -3.78 6.50 5.44
CA LEU A 77 -4.95 5.72 5.85
C LEU A 77 -4.59 4.61 6.83
N ALA A 78 -3.40 4.01 6.71
CA ALA A 78 -2.96 2.90 7.56
C ALA A 78 -3.21 3.17 9.06
N HIS A 79 -2.81 4.33 9.56
CA HIS A 79 -3.00 4.69 10.97
C HIS A 79 -4.47 4.73 11.41
N ARG A 80 -5.37 5.27 10.58
CA ARG A 80 -6.81 5.31 10.90
C ARG A 80 -7.44 3.93 10.79
N LEU A 81 -7.05 3.17 9.77
CA LEU A 81 -7.55 1.82 9.53
C LEU A 81 -7.06 0.81 10.58
N ASP A 82 -6.03 1.15 11.35
CA ASP A 82 -5.56 0.33 12.46
C ASP A 82 -6.01 0.82 13.85
N ASP A 83 -6.63 2.02 13.93
CA ASP A 83 -7.10 2.62 15.18
C ASP A 83 -8.36 1.90 15.71
N PRO A 84 -8.27 1.14 16.83
CA PRO A 84 -9.40 0.40 17.37
C PRO A 84 -10.51 1.30 17.92
N GLU A 85 -10.17 2.49 18.43
CA GLU A 85 -11.15 3.43 18.96
C GLU A 85 -11.94 4.05 17.81
N TRP A 86 -11.25 4.47 16.75
CA TRP A 86 -11.90 5.01 15.56
C TRP A 86 -12.78 3.96 14.87
N LEU A 87 -12.25 2.73 14.69
CA LEU A 87 -13.03 1.63 14.13
C LEU A 87 -14.21 1.24 15.03
N GLY A 88 -14.07 1.32 16.35
CA GLY A 88 -15.12 1.02 17.32
C GLY A 88 -16.36 1.92 17.21
N ARG A 89 -16.22 3.11 16.60
CA ARG A 89 -17.34 4.05 16.40
C ARG A 89 -18.32 3.61 15.32
N PHE A 90 -17.94 2.68 14.44
CA PHE A 90 -18.80 2.20 13.37
C PHE A 90 -19.77 1.10 13.86
N GLY A 91 -21.07 1.40 13.75
CA GLY A 91 -22.15 0.48 14.09
C GLY A 91 -22.40 -0.62 13.05
N PRO A 92 -23.17 -1.66 13.39
CA PRO A 92 -23.49 -2.78 12.49
C PRO A 92 -24.09 -2.33 11.15
N GLY A 93 -23.78 -3.06 10.06
CA GLY A 93 -24.28 -2.77 8.72
C GLY A 93 -23.57 -1.63 7.97
N THR A 94 -22.52 -1.03 8.57
CA THR A 94 -21.68 -0.03 7.91
C THR A 94 -20.42 -0.64 7.30
N VAL A 95 -19.84 0.03 6.30
CA VAL A 95 -18.54 -0.38 5.71
C VAL A 95 -17.44 -0.45 6.76
N GLY A 96 -17.41 0.50 7.71
CA GLY A 96 -16.41 0.51 8.78
C GLY A 96 -16.51 -0.70 9.73
N ALA A 97 -17.74 -1.13 10.06
CA ALA A 97 -17.93 -2.34 10.85
C ALA A 97 -17.52 -3.61 10.08
N ALA A 98 -17.85 -3.69 8.79
CA ALA A 98 -17.45 -4.80 7.94
C ALA A 98 -15.93 -4.86 7.73
N TYR A 99 -15.26 -3.71 7.61
CA TYR A 99 -13.79 -3.65 7.55
C TYR A 99 -13.14 -4.11 8.86
N ARG A 100 -13.68 -3.71 10.02
CA ARG A 100 -13.20 -4.16 11.33
C ARG A 100 -13.23 -5.68 11.45
N GLU A 101 -14.36 -6.30 11.09
CA GLU A 101 -14.56 -7.75 11.07
C GLU A 101 -13.66 -8.46 10.04
N PHE A 102 -13.51 -7.87 8.85
CA PHE A 102 -12.63 -8.39 7.80
C PHE A 102 -11.18 -8.48 8.24
N ARG A 103 -10.65 -7.47 8.94
CA ARG A 103 -9.27 -7.51 9.47
C ARG A 103 -9.12 -8.51 10.60
N GLU A 104 -10.10 -8.56 11.52
CA GLU A 104 -10.07 -9.43 12.71
C GLU A 104 -10.11 -10.91 12.32
N SER A 105 -10.97 -11.27 11.38
CA SER A 105 -11.08 -12.65 10.86
C SER A 105 -9.80 -13.13 10.17
N ARG A 106 -9.03 -12.23 9.57
CA ARG A 106 -7.80 -12.55 8.82
C ARG A 106 -6.51 -12.33 9.61
N GLY A 107 -6.59 -11.71 10.77
CA GLY A 107 -5.44 -11.49 11.65
C GLY A 107 -4.37 -10.56 11.08
N PHE A 108 -4.75 -9.56 10.27
CA PHE A 108 -3.82 -8.54 9.78
C PHE A 108 -4.12 -7.15 10.35
N THR A 109 -3.11 -6.29 10.31
CA THR A 109 -3.20 -4.86 10.64
C THR A 109 -2.78 -4.04 9.43
N ALA A 110 -3.37 -2.85 9.25
CA ALA A 110 -2.99 -1.98 8.14
C ALA A 110 -1.54 -1.51 8.28
N GLU A 111 -1.08 -1.27 9.51
CA GLU A 111 0.32 -0.94 9.79
C GLU A 111 1.25 -2.13 9.54
N GLY A 112 0.84 -3.36 9.90
CA GLY A 112 1.62 -4.57 9.62
C GLY A 112 1.84 -4.80 8.12
N LEU A 113 0.82 -4.53 7.30
CA LEU A 113 0.98 -4.54 5.84
C LEU A 113 1.91 -3.41 5.35
N ALA A 114 1.95 -2.27 6.04
CA ALA A 114 2.91 -1.21 5.75
C ALA A 114 4.34 -1.62 6.11
N ASP A 115 4.55 -2.29 7.25
CA ASP A 115 5.82 -2.89 7.65
C ASP A 115 6.34 -3.86 6.59
N GLU A 116 5.50 -4.78 6.09
CA GLU A 116 5.89 -5.73 5.04
C GLU A 116 6.28 -5.03 3.73
N ALA A 117 5.55 -3.98 3.33
CA ALA A 117 5.90 -3.18 2.17
C ALA A 117 7.27 -2.47 2.32
N ARG A 118 7.60 -1.98 3.52
CA ARG A 118 8.88 -1.32 3.81
C ARG A 118 10.07 -2.26 3.64
N LYS A 119 9.90 -3.57 3.87
CA LYS A 119 10.97 -4.58 3.68
C LYS A 119 11.44 -4.72 2.24
N VAL A 120 10.57 -4.42 1.26
CA VAL A 120 10.86 -4.65 -0.17
C VAL A 120 11.09 -3.35 -0.96
N ALA A 121 10.69 -2.21 -0.42
CA ALA A 121 10.77 -0.92 -1.08
C ALA A 121 11.53 0.10 -0.19
N PRO A 122 12.82 0.37 -0.47
CA PRO A 122 13.62 1.33 0.30
C PRO A 122 13.08 2.77 0.35
N LEU A 123 12.21 3.12 -0.61
CA LEU A 123 11.56 4.43 -0.71
C LEU A 123 10.11 4.42 -0.22
N ALA A 124 9.64 3.36 0.47
CA ALA A 124 8.25 3.19 0.85
C ALA A 124 7.66 4.39 1.61
N ASP A 125 8.48 5.09 2.40
CA ASP A 125 8.07 6.22 3.24
C ASP A 125 8.52 7.58 2.70
N ALA A 126 9.14 7.62 1.52
CA ALA A 126 9.61 8.89 0.97
C ALA A 126 8.43 9.85 0.74
N GLU A 127 8.67 11.13 1.04
CA GLU A 127 7.70 12.22 0.88
C GLU A 127 7.55 12.61 -0.60
N HIS A 128 6.93 11.72 -1.38
CA HIS A 128 6.69 11.94 -2.80
C HIS A 128 5.23 11.58 -3.15
N PRO A 129 4.49 12.39 -3.94
CA PRO A 129 3.07 12.15 -4.21
C PRO A 129 2.75 10.78 -4.83
N ILE A 130 3.59 10.30 -5.75
CA ILE A 130 3.45 8.95 -6.33
C ILE A 130 3.66 7.84 -5.27
N ILE A 131 4.54 8.08 -4.30
CA ILE A 131 4.83 7.11 -3.24
C ILE A 131 3.69 7.11 -2.21
N TRP A 132 3.19 8.29 -1.81
CA TRP A 132 1.95 8.40 -1.04
C TRP A 132 0.78 7.69 -1.73
N TYR A 133 0.62 7.87 -3.05
CA TYR A 133 -0.43 7.19 -3.81
C TYR A 133 -0.29 5.66 -3.76
N SER A 134 0.94 5.13 -3.71
CA SER A 134 1.18 3.69 -3.57
C SER A 134 0.79 3.15 -2.19
N ARG A 135 1.09 3.88 -1.11
CA ARG A 135 0.64 3.54 0.25
C ARG A 135 -0.88 3.58 0.34
N ARG A 136 -1.49 4.64 -0.21
CA ARG A 136 -2.95 4.76 -0.31
C ARG A 136 -3.59 3.59 -1.06
N LEU A 137 -3.02 3.16 -2.19
CA LEU A 137 -3.53 2.02 -2.95
C LEU A 137 -3.49 0.72 -2.16
N ARG A 138 -2.42 0.48 -1.39
CA ARG A 138 -2.35 -0.65 -0.45
C ARG A 138 -3.47 -0.56 0.58
N ASP A 139 -3.62 0.59 1.23
CA ASP A 139 -4.55 0.74 2.35
C ASP A 139 -6.03 0.62 1.92
N VAL A 140 -6.39 1.13 0.72
CA VAL A 140 -7.77 1.01 0.20
C VAL A 140 -8.08 -0.34 -0.41
N HIS A 141 -7.07 -1.17 -0.71
CA HIS A 141 -7.26 -2.49 -1.32
C HIS A 141 -8.14 -3.40 -0.45
N ASP A 142 -7.88 -3.44 0.85
CA ASP A 142 -8.68 -4.23 1.79
C ASP A 142 -10.10 -3.67 1.94
N VAL A 143 -10.26 -2.36 1.81
CA VAL A 143 -11.59 -1.73 1.76
C VAL A 143 -12.33 -2.14 0.48
N TRP A 144 -11.63 -2.34 -0.65
CA TRP A 144 -12.25 -2.86 -1.86
C TRP A 144 -12.75 -4.29 -1.68
N HIS A 145 -12.00 -5.15 -0.97
CA HIS A 145 -12.48 -6.50 -0.63
C HIS A 145 -13.80 -6.45 0.15
N VAL A 146 -13.90 -5.56 1.14
CA VAL A 146 -15.14 -5.33 1.90
C VAL A 146 -16.29 -4.83 1.02
N LEU A 147 -16.03 -3.83 0.15
CA LEU A 147 -17.06 -3.22 -0.69
C LEU A 147 -17.58 -4.15 -1.80
N THR A 148 -16.74 -5.07 -2.26
CA THR A 148 -17.05 -5.94 -3.40
C THR A 148 -17.45 -7.36 -3.00
N GLY A 149 -17.16 -7.77 -1.76
CA GLY A 149 -17.39 -9.13 -1.28
C GLY A 149 -16.44 -10.17 -1.88
N TYR A 150 -15.38 -9.74 -2.59
CA TYR A 150 -14.33 -10.66 -3.00
C TYR A 150 -13.41 -10.95 -1.82
N GLU A 151 -13.26 -12.22 -1.47
CA GLU A 151 -12.38 -12.64 -0.38
C GLU A 151 -10.91 -12.74 -0.84
N THR A 152 -9.98 -12.50 0.10
CA THR A 152 -8.56 -12.88 0.00
C THR A 152 -8.31 -14.23 0.62
#